data_AF-A0A2V2N5I5-F1
#
_entry.id   AF-A0A2V2N5I5-F1
#
_cell.length_a   1.000
_cell.length_b   1.000
_cell.length_c   1.000
_cell.angle_alpha   90.00
_cell.angle_beta   90.00
_cell.angle_gamma   90.00
#
_symmetry.space_group_name_H-M   'P 1'
#
loop_
_entity.id
_entity.type
_entity.pdbx_description
1 polymer ?
#
loop_
_entity_poly.entity_id
_entity_poly.type
_entity_poly.pdbx_seq_one_letter_code
_entity_poly.pdbx_strand_id
1 'polypeptide(L)'
;MSGYLKVGRLLPGENDEILVIVDGSGEIGRVTKADVILTCGGVEPFPILPSGEMDLSTPGKAVKFTVNGVLFLAIRRQVVNMINKWPRRKAALFGVVE
;
A
#
# COMPACT_ATOMS: atom_id res chain seq x y z
N MET A 1 2.98 -23.67 3.14
CA MET A 1 3.51 -22.31 3.29
C MET A 1 2.71 -21.43 2.38
N SER A 2 1.81 -20.61 2.91
CA SER A 2 1.10 -19.60 2.13
C SER A 2 2.14 -18.59 1.63
N GLY A 3 2.32 -18.54 0.32
CA GLY A 3 3.25 -17.61 -0.33
C GLY A 3 2.59 -16.26 -0.56
N TYR A 4 3.38 -15.19 -0.51
CA TYR A 4 2.92 -13.90 -1.04
C TYR A 4 3.26 -13.84 -2.53
N LEU A 5 2.25 -13.60 -3.37
CA LEU A 5 2.46 -13.32 -4.79
C LEU A 5 2.16 -11.86 -5.08
N LYS A 6 2.80 -11.32 -6.13
CA LYS A 6 2.45 -9.98 -6.62
C LYS A 6 1.06 -10.05 -7.25
N VAL A 7 0.13 -9.28 -6.70
CA VAL A 7 -1.28 -9.23 -7.12
C VAL A 7 -1.70 -7.86 -7.63
N GLY A 8 -0.81 -6.86 -7.57
CA GLY A 8 -1.19 -5.50 -7.93
C GLY A 8 -0.07 -4.49 -7.75
N ARG A 9 -0.46 -3.21 -7.64
CA ARG A 9 0.45 -2.06 -7.56
C ARG A 9 -0.14 -0.92 -6.75
N LEU A 10 0.73 -0.17 -6.09
CA LEU A 10 0.42 1.20 -5.68
C LEU A 10 0.75 2.14 -6.83
N LEU A 11 -0.22 2.98 -7.21
CA LEU A 11 -0.09 3.95 -8.28
C LEU A 11 -0.25 5.39 -7.75
N PRO A 12 0.48 6.36 -8.32
CA PRO A 12 0.15 7.77 -8.13
C PRO A 12 -1.24 8.09 -8.67
N GLY A 13 -2.09 8.69 -7.84
CA GLY A 13 -3.39 9.24 -8.19
C GLY A 13 -3.37 10.77 -8.30
N GLU A 14 -4.54 11.36 -8.40
CA GLU A 14 -4.74 12.82 -8.35
C GLU A 14 -4.66 13.33 -6.90
N ASN A 15 -4.51 14.64 -6.70
CA ASN A 15 -4.57 15.29 -5.37
C ASN A 15 -3.63 14.68 -4.30
N ASP A 16 -2.43 14.25 -4.70
CA ASP A 16 -1.46 13.57 -3.82
C ASP A 16 -2.01 12.29 -3.17
N GLU A 17 -2.94 11.60 -3.83
CA GLU A 17 -3.43 10.28 -3.41
C GLU A 17 -2.57 9.14 -4.00
N ILE A 18 -2.51 8.03 -3.27
CA ILE A 18 -1.95 6.76 -3.71
C ILE A 18 -3.11 5.78 -3.86
N LEU A 19 -3.26 5.27 -5.09
CA LEU A 19 -4.27 4.28 -5.44
C LEU A 19 -3.72 2.87 -5.17
N VAL A 20 -4.48 2.08 -4.42
CA VAL A 20 -4.22 0.65 -4.19
C VAL A 20 -4.95 -0.12 -5.28
N ILE A 21 -4.19 -0.65 -6.25
CA ILE A 21 -4.73 -1.38 -7.41
C ILE A 21 -4.44 -2.86 -7.28
N VAL A 22 -5.45 -3.70 -7.47
CA VAL A 22 -5.32 -5.14 -7.67
C VAL A 22 -5.49 -5.46 -9.16
N ASP A 23 -4.55 -6.21 -9.73
CA ASP A 23 -4.55 -6.62 -11.13
C ASP A 23 -5.82 -7.47 -11.40
N GLY A 24 -6.69 -7.02 -12.32
CA GLY A 24 -7.97 -7.65 -12.63
C GLY A 24 -9.18 -7.12 -11.85
N SER A 25 -8.98 -6.51 -10.68
CA SER A 25 -10.08 -5.93 -9.87
C SER A 25 -10.13 -4.39 -9.89
N GLY A 26 -9.04 -3.73 -10.27
CA GLY A 26 -8.97 -2.26 -10.32
C GLY A 26 -8.61 -1.63 -8.97
N GLU A 27 -9.07 -0.39 -8.75
CA GLU A 27 -8.88 0.32 -7.48
C GLU A 27 -9.69 -0.33 -6.36
N ILE A 28 -9.01 -0.75 -5.30
CA ILE A 28 -9.64 -1.30 -4.10
C ILE A 28 -9.59 -0.34 -2.92
N GLY A 29 -8.75 0.69 -3.00
CA GLY A 29 -8.73 1.76 -2.01
C GLY A 29 -7.75 2.87 -2.36
N ARG A 30 -7.81 3.93 -1.57
CA ARG A 30 -6.95 5.11 -1.71
C ARG A 30 -6.48 5.61 -0.35
N VAL A 31 -5.28 6.17 -0.32
CA VAL A 31 -4.66 6.81 0.85
C VAL A 31 -3.96 8.08 0.43
N THR A 32 -3.83 9.06 1.33
CA THR A 32 -3.04 10.25 0.99
C THR A 32 -1.55 9.93 1.04
N LYS A 33 -0.76 10.62 0.23
CA LYS A 33 0.70 10.54 0.28
C LYS A 33 1.24 10.93 1.65
N ALA A 34 0.60 11.88 2.34
CA ALA A 34 0.98 12.30 3.69
C ALA A 34 0.83 11.14 4.69
N ASP A 35 -0.29 10.42 4.66
CA ASP A 35 -0.53 9.27 5.55
C ASP A 35 0.49 8.16 5.30
N VAL A 36 0.84 7.90 4.04
CA VAL A 36 1.87 6.91 3.70
C VAL A 36 3.26 7.34 4.18
N ILE A 37 3.59 8.64 4.12
CA ILE A 37 4.85 9.17 4.67
C ILE A 37 4.89 8.95 6.18
N LEU A 38 3.82 9.28 6.90
CA LEU A 38 3.71 9.10 8.35
C LEU A 38 3.78 7.63 8.76
N THR A 39 3.05 6.75 8.05
CA THR A 39 3.12 5.29 8.23
C THR A 39 4.55 4.79 8.02
N CYS A 40 5.22 5.24 6.95
CA CYS A 40 6.60 4.88 6.68
C CYS A 40 7.57 5.45 7.74
N GLY A 41 7.17 6.46 8.51
CA GLY A 41 7.88 6.97 9.69
C GLY A 41 7.66 6.15 10.97
N GLY A 42 6.73 5.17 10.95
CA GLY A 42 6.37 4.35 12.11
C GLY A 42 5.31 5.01 13.01
N VAL A 43 4.58 5.99 12.48
CA VAL A 43 3.42 6.58 13.16
C VAL A 43 2.18 5.73 12.86
N GLU A 44 1.25 5.71 13.82
CA GLU A 44 -0.12 5.16 13.86
C GLU A 44 -0.70 4.48 12.61
N PRO A 45 -1.62 3.52 12.77
CA PRO A 45 -2.41 3.08 11.63
C PRO A 45 -3.25 4.23 11.04
N PHE A 46 -3.26 4.35 9.72
CA PHE A 46 -4.05 5.33 8.99
C PHE A 46 -5.20 4.66 8.23
N PRO A 47 -6.36 5.32 8.07
CA PRO A 47 -7.48 4.76 7.33
C PRO A 47 -7.19 4.66 5.81
N ILE A 48 -7.77 3.65 5.18
CA ILE A 48 -7.89 3.52 3.71
C ILE A 48 -9.34 3.75 3.33
N LEU A 49 -9.60 4.62 2.36
CA LEU A 49 -10.95 4.83 1.82
C LEU A 49 -11.23 3.82 0.69
N PRO A 50 -12.47 3.30 0.55
CA PRO A 50 -13.65 3.60 1.37
C PRO A 50 -13.72 2.79 2.69
N SER A 51 -12.96 1.71 2.81
CA SER A 51 -12.98 0.83 3.98
C SER A 51 -11.68 0.03 4.09
N GLY A 52 -10.85 0.38 5.07
CA GLY A 52 -9.62 -0.34 5.37
C GLY A 52 -8.68 0.43 6.28
N GLU A 53 -7.53 -0.17 6.54
CA GLU A 53 -6.49 0.34 7.43
C GLU A 53 -5.11 0.08 6.82
N MET A 54 -4.21 1.04 7.00
CA MET A 54 -2.83 1.01 6.57
C MET A 54 -1.92 1.12 7.78
N ASP A 55 -0.97 0.20 7.92
CA ASP A 55 -0.04 0.17 9.05
C ASP A 55 1.31 -0.39 8.61
N LEU A 56 2.34 -0.24 9.44
CA LEU A 56 3.63 -0.88 9.21
C LEU A 56 3.57 -2.36 9.65
N SER A 57 4.09 -3.26 8.82
CA SER A 57 4.33 -4.64 9.25
C SER A 57 5.31 -4.67 10.43
N THR A 58 5.31 -5.71 11.25
CA THR A 58 6.40 -5.98 12.20
C THR A 58 7.37 -6.95 11.53
N PRO A 59 8.67 -6.64 11.35
CA PRO A 59 9.50 -5.60 11.98
C PRO A 59 9.73 -4.33 11.13
N GLY A 60 8.78 -3.94 10.29
CA GLY A 60 8.80 -2.64 9.60
C GLY A 60 9.32 -2.66 8.17
N LYS A 61 9.30 -3.84 7.54
CA LYS A 61 9.86 -4.07 6.20
C LYS A 61 8.85 -3.85 5.06
N ALA A 62 7.57 -3.96 5.39
CA ALA A 62 6.44 -3.72 4.49
C ALA A 62 5.41 -2.77 5.10
N VAL A 63 4.65 -2.09 4.25
CA VAL A 63 3.40 -1.41 4.59
C VAL A 63 2.28 -2.44 4.37
N LYS A 64 1.47 -2.66 5.41
CA LYS A 64 0.27 -3.49 5.39
C LYS A 64 -0.91 -2.65 4.96
N PHE A 65 -1.78 -3.23 4.15
CA PHE A 65 -3.07 -2.68 3.78
C PHE A 65 -4.10 -3.77 4.08
N THR A 66 -5.02 -3.51 4.99
CA THR A 66 -6.18 -4.36 5.23
C THR A 66 -7.38 -3.69 4.60
N VAL A 67 -7.83 -4.19 3.46
CA VAL A 67 -8.95 -3.62 2.69
C VAL A 67 -10.05 -4.65 2.60
N ASN A 68 -11.25 -4.32 3.09
CA ASN A 68 -12.39 -5.25 3.16
C ASN A 68 -12.02 -6.61 3.81
N GLY A 69 -11.17 -6.60 4.85
CA GLY A 69 -10.71 -7.81 5.55
C GLY A 69 -9.60 -8.60 4.85
N VAL A 70 -9.15 -8.18 3.66
CA VAL A 70 -8.06 -8.83 2.92
C VAL A 70 -6.74 -8.11 3.19
N LEU A 71 -5.71 -8.89 3.53
CA LEU A 71 -4.36 -8.39 3.79
C LEU A 71 -3.54 -8.31 2.49
N PHE A 72 -2.99 -7.12 2.24
CA PHE A 72 -1.99 -6.86 1.22
C PHE A 72 -0.74 -6.23 1.81
N LEU A 73 0.39 -6.43 1.16
CA LEU A 73 1.68 -5.89 1.55
C LEU A 73 2.32 -5.12 0.39
N ALA A 74 2.94 -3.98 0.69
CA ALA A 74 3.88 -3.33 -0.21
C ALA A 74 5.24 -3.19 0.47
N ILE A 75 6.32 -3.48 -0.26
CA ILE A 75 7.68 -3.39 0.31
C ILE A 75 7.97 -1.91 0.63
N ARG A 76 8.27 -1.60 1.91
CA ARG A 76 8.46 -0.21 2.38
C ARG A 76 9.48 0.56 1.54
N ARG A 77 10.58 -0.08 1.15
CA ARG A 77 11.60 0.52 0.28
C ARG A 77 11.05 0.95 -1.09
N GLN A 78 10.13 0.19 -1.66
CA GLN A 78 9.48 0.56 -2.93
C GLN A 78 8.52 1.72 -2.73
N VAL A 79 7.75 1.73 -1.64
CA VAL A 79 6.84 2.82 -1.26
C VAL A 79 7.61 4.13 -1.04
N VAL A 80 8.71 4.10 -0.29
CA VAL A 80 9.57 5.27 -0.08
C VAL A 80 10.17 5.78 -1.39
N ASN A 81 10.64 4.88 -2.26
CA ASN A 81 11.16 5.27 -3.58
C ASN A 81 10.04 5.83 -4.49
N MET A 82 8.81 5.36 -4.35
CA MET A 82 7.63 5.91 -5.02
C MET A 82 7.37 7.35 -4.57
N ILE A 83 7.38 7.61 -3.26
CA ILE A 83 7.20 8.95 -2.68
C ILE A 83 8.32 9.90 -3.15
N ASN A 84 9.58 9.47 -3.07
CA ASN A 84 10.74 10.31 -3.40
C ASN A 84 10.84 10.65 -4.89
N LYS A 85 10.29 9.80 -5.77
CA LYS A 85 10.32 9.97 -7.23
C LYS A 85 8.94 10.23 -7.82
N TRP A 86 8.04 10.75 -7.00
CA TRP A 86 6.66 11.04 -7.38
C TRP A 86 6.57 12.00 -8.57
N PRO A 87 5.61 11.82 -9.52
CA PRO A 87 4.68 10.70 -9.69
C PRO A 87 5.21 9.61 -10.66
N ARG A 88 6.53 9.43 -10.79
CA ARG A 88 7.13 8.61 -11.86
C ARG A 88 7.31 7.13 -11.49
N ARG A 89 7.28 6.79 -10.20
CA ARG A 89 7.51 5.44 -9.69
C ARG A 89 6.22 4.85 -9.12
N LYS A 90 6.24 3.53 -8.97
CA LYS A 90 5.13 2.68 -8.47
C LYS A 90 5.72 1.68 -7.47
N ALA A 91 4.89 1.12 -6.61
CA ALA A 91 5.28 0.00 -5.75
C ALA A 91 4.48 -1.25 -6.10
N ALA A 92 5.06 -2.43 -5.91
CA ALA A 92 4.34 -3.69 -6.10
C ALA A 92 3.46 -3.96 -4.86
N LEU A 93 2.26 -4.48 -5.11
CA LEU A 93 1.32 -4.96 -4.09
C LEU A 93 1.34 -6.49 -4.10
N PHE A 94 1.45 -7.09 -2.91
CA PHE A 94 1.50 -8.52 -2.70
C PHE A 94 0.31 -8.96 -1.87
N GLY A 95 -0.29 -10.09 -2.21
CA GLY A 95 -1.42 -10.70 -1.50
C GLY A 95 -1.08 -12.14 -1.11
N VAL A 96 -1.80 -12.66 -0.12
CA VAL A 96 -1.72 -14.07 0.26
C VAL A 96 -2.41 -14.89 -0.84
N VAL A 97 -1.78 -15.99 -1.25
CA VAL A 97 -2.41 -17.00 -2.10
C VAL A 97 -2.60 -18.25 -1.26
N GLU A 98 -3.85 -18.71 -1.20
CA GLU A 98 -4.25 -19.97 -0.55
C GLU A 98 -3.74 -21.19 -1.33
#